data_AF-A0A436HBK0-F1
#
_entry.id   AF-A0A436HBK0-F1
#
_cell.length_a   1.000
_cell.length_b   1.000
_cell.length_c   1.000
_cell.angle_alpha   90.00
_cell.angle_beta   90.00
_cell.angle_gamma   90.00
#
_symmetry.space_group_name_H-M   'P 1'
#
loop_
_entity.id
_entity.type
_entity.pdbx_description
1 polymer ?
#
loop_
_entity_poly.entity_id
_entity_poly.type
_entity_poly.pdbx_seq_one_letter_code
_entity_poly.pdbx_strand_id
1 'polypeptide(L)'
;MSETVNPHQTPETMTLHRALWAGRIMSAFVVIALMTDGTVQLFAPARVASMLQETGFAMDLTRVVGPIILACAILYAIPVTAVLGAILVTGFLGGAICAHLRIGELGSPPEIISLLLGAMTWGGLYLRDPRIRAILPLIH
;
A
#
# COMPACT_ATOMS: atom_id res chain seq x y z
N MET A 1 -40.16 -31.80 -20.83
CA MET A 1 -38.69 -31.82 -20.76
C MET A 1 -38.31 -30.65 -19.87
N SER A 2 -38.18 -30.91 -18.56
CA SER A 2 -38.11 -29.86 -17.53
C SER A 2 -36.66 -29.44 -17.33
N GLU A 3 -36.30 -28.23 -17.79
CA GLU A 3 -35.05 -27.58 -17.38
C GLU A 3 -35.16 -27.19 -15.91
N THR A 4 -34.45 -27.91 -15.05
CA THR A 4 -34.27 -27.55 -13.65
C THR A 4 -33.26 -26.41 -13.57
N VAL A 5 -33.73 -25.17 -13.68
CA VAL A 5 -32.99 -23.98 -13.27
C VAL A 5 -32.69 -24.12 -11.78
N ASN A 6 -31.41 -24.30 -11.44
CA ASN A 6 -30.93 -24.49 -10.08
C ASN A 6 -30.82 -23.11 -9.38
N PRO A 7 -31.61 -22.81 -8.34
CA PRO A 7 -31.68 -21.48 -7.72
C PRO A 7 -30.47 -21.15 -6.83
N HIS A 8 -29.46 -22.01 -6.74
CA HIS A 8 -28.33 -21.86 -5.80
C HIS A 8 -27.05 -21.21 -6.37
N GLN A 9 -27.02 -20.76 -7.62
CA GLN A 9 -25.78 -20.24 -8.25
C GLN A 9 -25.57 -18.71 -8.14
N THR A 10 -26.43 -17.98 -7.42
CA THR A 10 -26.44 -16.50 -7.38
C THR A 10 -25.80 -15.79 -6.15
N PRO A 11 -25.38 -16.43 -5.04
CA PRO A 11 -24.67 -15.71 -3.97
C PRO A 11 -23.16 -15.53 -4.19
N GLU A 12 -22.47 -16.56 -4.68
CA GLU A 12 -20.99 -16.61 -4.63
C GLU A 12 -20.29 -15.75 -5.68
N THR A 13 -20.90 -15.55 -6.83
CA THR A 13 -20.31 -14.76 -7.91
C THR A 13 -20.30 -13.26 -7.58
N MET A 14 -21.33 -12.77 -6.88
CA MET A 14 -21.45 -11.37 -6.47
C MET A 14 -20.46 -10.98 -5.37
N THR A 15 -20.17 -11.89 -4.44
CA THR A 15 -19.21 -11.63 -3.34
C THR A 15 -17.78 -11.56 -3.86
N LEU A 16 -17.40 -12.47 -4.77
CA LEU A 16 -16.12 -12.44 -5.47
C LEU A 16 -15.90 -11.13 -6.23
N HIS A 17 -16.89 -10.67 -7.00
CA HIS A 17 -16.76 -9.44 -7.77
C HIS A 17 -16.55 -8.21 -6.87
N ARG A 18 -17.29 -8.12 -5.75
CA ARG A 18 -17.13 -7.04 -4.76
C ARG A 18 -15.75 -7.05 -4.11
N ALA A 19 -15.22 -8.21 -3.75
CA ALA A 19 -13.89 -8.35 -3.17
C ALA A 19 -12.80 -7.86 -4.14
N LEU A 20 -12.88 -8.23 -5.43
CA LEU A 20 -11.92 -7.78 -6.44
C LEU A 20 -11.92 -6.24 -6.58
N TRP A 21 -13.10 -5.62 -6.60
CA TRP A 21 -13.22 -4.16 -6.68
C TRP A 21 -12.69 -3.46 -5.43
N ALA A 22 -13.03 -3.96 -4.23
CA ALA A 22 -12.49 -3.44 -2.98
C ALA A 22 -10.96 -3.50 -2.98
N GLY A 23 -10.37 -4.64 -3.38
CA GLY A 23 -8.93 -4.79 -3.48
C GLY A 23 -8.28 -3.83 -4.48
N ARG A 24 -8.96 -3.54 -5.60
CA ARG A 24 -8.49 -2.59 -6.61
C ARG A 24 -8.53 -1.15 -6.13
N ILE A 25 -9.58 -0.76 -5.41
CA ILE A 25 -9.70 0.58 -4.78
C ILE A 25 -8.60 0.77 -3.73
N MET A 26 -8.39 -0.23 -2.86
CA MET A 26 -7.31 -0.19 -1.86
C MET A 26 -5.93 -0.05 -2.51
N SER A 27 -5.67 -0.83 -3.56
CA SER A 27 -4.40 -0.78 -4.29
C SER A 27 -4.20 0.58 -4.97
N ALA A 28 -5.24 1.13 -5.61
CA ALA A 28 -5.17 2.43 -6.25
C ALA A 28 -4.91 3.54 -5.23
N PHE A 29 -5.56 3.49 -4.06
CA PHE A 29 -5.32 4.44 -2.98
C PHE A 29 -3.86 4.43 -2.52
N VAL A 30 -3.29 3.26 -2.28
CA VAL A 30 -1.87 3.11 -1.91
C VAL A 30 -0.96 3.69 -2.98
N VAL A 31 -1.18 3.34 -4.26
CA VAL A 31 -0.36 3.86 -5.36
C VAL A 31 -0.43 5.39 -5.42
N ILE A 32 -1.63 5.98 -5.33
CA ILE A 32 -1.81 7.44 -5.37
C ILE A 32 -1.10 8.10 -4.18
N ALA A 33 -1.23 7.54 -2.98
CA ALA A 33 -0.60 8.07 -1.78
C ALA A 33 0.94 8.08 -1.92
N LEU A 34 1.53 6.95 -2.32
CA LEU A 34 2.98 6.82 -2.48
C LEU A 34 3.53 7.66 -3.64
N MET A 35 2.80 7.74 -4.76
CA MET A 35 3.17 8.60 -5.89
C MET A 35 3.13 10.07 -5.52
N THR A 36 2.12 10.48 -4.75
CA THR A 36 1.99 11.86 -4.26
C THR A 36 3.16 12.20 -3.34
N ASP A 37 3.46 11.32 -2.37
CA ASP A 37 4.57 11.53 -1.45
C ASP A 37 5.92 11.63 -2.18
N GLY A 38 6.23 10.67 -3.06
CA GLY A 38 7.48 10.70 -3.84
C GLY A 38 7.62 11.93 -4.73
N THR A 39 6.52 12.36 -5.34
CA THR A 39 6.48 13.59 -6.16
C THR A 39 6.74 14.83 -5.30
N VAL A 40 6.11 14.92 -4.12
CA VAL A 40 6.33 16.04 -3.20
C VAL A 40 7.78 16.08 -2.71
N GLN A 41 8.37 14.92 -2.38
CA GLN A 41 9.77 14.85 -1.95
C GLN A 41 10.76 15.30 -3.05
N LEU A 42 10.45 15.05 -4.32
CA LEU A 42 11.30 15.44 -5.45
C LEU A 42 11.12 16.90 -5.89
N PHE A 43 9.88 17.35 -6.04
CA PHE A 43 9.56 18.62 -6.68
C PHE A 43 9.24 19.74 -5.70
N ALA A 44 8.83 19.40 -4.48
CA ALA A 44 8.47 20.35 -3.44
C ALA A 44 9.11 20.01 -2.09
N PRO A 45 10.45 19.80 -2.01
CA PRO A 45 11.12 19.44 -0.76
C PRO A 45 10.89 20.49 0.35
N ALA A 46 10.68 21.76 -0.02
CA ALA A 46 10.35 22.84 0.92
C ALA A 46 9.02 22.61 1.69
N ARG A 47 8.08 21.81 1.15
CA ARG A 47 6.83 21.46 1.84
C ARG A 47 7.03 20.44 2.94
N VAL A 48 8.06 19.61 2.81
CA VAL A 48 8.42 18.55 3.77
C VAL A 48 9.60 18.97 4.65
N ALA A 49 10.19 20.14 4.39
CA ALA A 49 11.35 20.66 5.11
C ALA A 49 11.10 20.81 6.61
N SER A 50 9.90 21.23 7.03
CA SER A 50 9.54 21.31 8.45
C SER A 50 9.53 19.92 9.10
N MET A 51 8.89 18.94 8.45
CA MET A 51 8.84 17.55 8.91
C MET A 51 10.24 16.91 8.96
N LEU A 52 11.10 17.22 7.98
CA LEU A 52 12.49 16.75 7.92
C LEU A 52 13.36 17.35 9.03
N GLN A 53 13.16 18.64 9.34
CA GLN A 53 13.85 19.28 10.45
C GLN A 53 13.39 18.74 11.81
N GLU A 54 12.10 18.48 11.97
CA GLU A 54 11.53 17.85 13.17
C GLU A 54 12.05 16.41 13.36
N THR A 55 12.21 15.67 12.26
CA THR A 55 12.75 14.30 12.27
C THR A 55 14.28 14.23 12.27
N GLY A 56 14.98 15.37 12.17
CA GLY A 56 16.44 15.46 12.20
C GLY A 56 17.15 14.99 10.91
N PHE A 57 16.43 14.87 9.80
CA PHE A 57 17.00 14.48 8.50
C PHE A 57 17.38 15.69 7.63
N ALA A 58 18.50 15.56 6.91
CA ALA A 58 18.93 16.58 5.96
C ALA A 58 17.99 16.63 4.74
N MET A 59 17.75 17.84 4.19
CA MET A 59 16.90 18.00 3.00
C MET A 59 17.42 17.25 1.78
N ASP A 60 18.74 17.01 1.66
CA ASP A 60 19.32 16.23 0.57
C ASP A 60 18.80 14.78 0.53
N LEU A 61 18.28 14.26 1.66
CA LEU A 61 17.72 12.93 1.75
C LEU A 61 16.45 12.78 0.90
N THR A 62 15.65 13.84 0.71
CA THR A 62 14.41 13.76 -0.10
C THR A 62 14.69 13.42 -1.56
N ARG A 63 15.84 13.86 -2.08
CA ARG A 63 16.29 13.55 -3.44
C ARG A 63 16.58 12.06 -3.63
N VAL A 64 16.91 11.35 -2.55
CA VAL A 64 17.15 9.90 -2.57
C VAL A 64 15.87 9.12 -2.24
N VAL A 65 15.10 9.57 -1.25
CA VAL A 65 13.88 8.89 -0.78
C VAL A 65 12.75 9.00 -1.83
N GLY A 66 12.61 10.14 -2.50
CA GLY A 66 11.59 10.37 -3.53
C GLY A 66 11.64 9.35 -4.68
N PRO A 67 12.80 9.12 -5.33
CA PRO A 67 12.93 8.08 -6.35
C PRO A 67 12.67 6.66 -5.83
N ILE A 68 13.07 6.36 -4.60
CA ILE A 68 12.85 5.04 -3.99
C ILE A 68 11.35 4.78 -3.83
N ILE A 69 10.60 5.71 -3.22
CA ILE A 69 9.17 5.52 -3.02
C ILE A 69 8.40 5.48 -4.35
N LEU A 70 8.82 6.26 -5.36
CA LEU A 70 8.25 6.18 -6.71
C LEU A 70 8.52 4.82 -7.36
N ALA A 71 9.74 4.29 -7.24
CA ALA A 71 10.06 2.95 -7.76
C ALA A 71 9.19 1.88 -7.08
N CYS A 72 9.03 1.93 -5.75
CA CYS A 72 8.14 1.05 -5.00
C CYS A 72 6.68 1.16 -5.49
N ALA A 73 6.18 2.38 -5.67
CA ALA A 73 4.82 2.65 -6.12
C ALA A 73 4.57 2.14 -7.54
N ILE A 74 5.51 2.36 -8.47
CA ILE A 74 5.43 1.88 -9.85
C ILE A 74 5.44 0.34 -9.88
N LEU A 75 6.36 -0.29 -9.15
CA LEU A 75 6.42 -1.75 -9.06
C LEU A 75 5.15 -2.34 -8.45
N TYR A 76 4.54 -1.68 -7.47
CA TYR A 76 3.28 -2.11 -6.87
C TYR A 76 2.07 -1.90 -7.80
N ALA A 77 2.08 -0.85 -8.61
CA ALA A 77 1.02 -0.53 -9.57
C ALA A 77 0.96 -1.53 -10.74
N ILE A 78 2.11 -2.03 -11.19
CA ILE A 78 2.19 -2.99 -12.29
C ILE A 78 1.77 -4.38 -11.80
N PRO A 79 0.72 -5.01 -12.37
CA PRO A 79 0.16 -6.25 -11.86
C PRO A 79 1.15 -7.42 -11.86
N VAL A 80 2.08 -7.46 -12.82
CA VAL A 80 3.11 -8.50 -12.94
C VAL A 80 4.14 -8.42 -11.80
N THR A 81 4.42 -7.23 -11.29
CA THR A 81 5.42 -6.99 -10.23
C THR A 81 4.78 -6.65 -8.88
N ALA A 82 3.44 -6.70 -8.78
CA ALA A 82 2.71 -6.18 -7.63
C ALA A 82 3.13 -6.81 -6.30
N VAL A 83 3.49 -8.11 -6.28
CA VAL A 83 3.98 -8.80 -5.08
C VAL A 83 5.34 -8.24 -4.65
N LEU A 84 6.26 -8.07 -5.59
CA LEU A 84 7.57 -7.46 -5.32
C LEU A 84 7.41 -6.01 -4.85
N GLY A 85 6.54 -5.24 -5.52
CA GLY A 85 6.18 -3.90 -5.10
C GLY A 85 5.64 -3.87 -3.68
N ALA A 86 4.74 -4.79 -3.30
CA ALA A 86 4.19 -4.88 -1.95
C ALA A 86 5.29 -5.13 -0.90
N ILE A 87 6.25 -6.01 -1.20
CA ILE A 87 7.40 -6.28 -0.32
C ILE A 87 8.25 -5.01 -0.13
N LEU A 88 8.58 -4.32 -1.23
CA LEU A 88 9.37 -3.09 -1.18
C LEU A 88 8.65 -1.96 -0.44
N VAL A 89 7.35 -1.79 -0.70
CA VAL A 89 6.49 -0.83 0.03
C VAL A 89 6.49 -1.15 1.53
N THR A 90 6.41 -2.42 1.91
CA THR A 90 6.45 -2.83 3.32
C THR A 90 7.78 -2.47 3.98
N GLY A 91 8.90 -2.75 3.31
CA GLY A 91 10.22 -2.38 3.82
C GLY A 91 10.38 -0.86 3.96
N PHE A 92 9.91 -0.10 2.98
CA PHE A 92 9.93 1.36 3.00
C PHE A 92 9.10 1.94 4.17
N LEU A 93 7.83 1.51 4.29
CA LEU A 93 6.92 1.99 5.34
C LEU A 93 7.38 1.55 6.74
N GLY A 94 7.96 0.36 6.88
CA GLY A 94 8.59 -0.08 8.13
C GLY A 94 9.76 0.82 8.54
N GLY A 95 10.60 1.22 7.58
CA GLY A 95 11.67 2.20 7.81
C GLY A 95 11.13 3.57 8.24
N ALA A 96 10.05 4.03 7.61
CA ALA A 96 9.38 5.28 7.99
C ALA A 96 8.84 5.24 9.43
N ILE A 97 8.17 4.15 9.80
CA ILE A 97 7.70 3.93 11.18
C ILE A 97 8.88 3.97 12.16
N CYS A 98 9.96 3.24 11.89
CA CYS A 98 11.14 3.25 12.75
C CYS A 98 11.76 4.65 12.91
N ALA A 99 11.75 5.46 11.85
CA ALA A 99 12.26 6.83 11.89
C ALA A 99 11.43 7.73 12.84
N HIS A 100 10.10 7.65 12.79
CA HIS A 100 9.22 8.39 13.69
C HIS A 100 9.28 7.88 15.14
N LEU A 101 9.38 6.56 15.34
CA LEU A 101 9.56 6.00 16.68
C LEU A 101 10.89 6.44 17.34
N ARG A 102 11.96 6.57 16.55
CA ARG A 102 13.29 6.98 17.04
C ARG A 102 13.28 8.38 17.65
N ILE A 103 12.46 9.30 17.15
CA ILE A 103 12.34 10.68 17.65
C ILE A 103 11.32 10.81 18.79
N GLY A 104 10.76 9.69 19.27
CA GLY A 104 9.84 9.65 20.41
C GLY A 104 8.38 9.98 20.05
N GLU A 105 8.07 10.07 18.75
CA GLU A 105 6.73 10.38 18.25
C GLU A 105 5.84 9.12 18.17
N LEU A 106 5.55 8.52 19.32
CA LEU A 106 4.65 7.36 19.43
C LEU A 106 3.22 7.76 19.06
N GLY A 107 2.64 7.10 18.06
CA GLY A 107 1.27 7.34 17.60
C GLY A 107 1.12 8.58 16.73
N SER A 108 2.21 9.05 16.10
CA SER A 108 2.14 10.20 15.21
C SER A 108 1.32 9.90 13.95
N PRO A 109 0.68 10.92 13.34
CA PRO A 109 -0.08 10.73 12.10
C PRO A 109 0.71 10.02 10.99
N PRO A 110 2.00 10.31 10.74
CA PRO A 110 2.80 9.60 9.74
C PRO A 110 3.00 8.11 10.05
N GLU A 111 3.17 7.74 11.32
CA GLU A 111 3.29 6.35 11.74
C GLU A 111 1.99 5.58 11.43
N ILE A 112 0.84 6.13 11.84
CA ILE A 112 -0.47 5.50 11.64
C ILE A 112 -0.80 5.39 10.15
N ILE A 113 -0.50 6.43 9.37
CA ILE A 113 -0.70 6.42 7.92
C ILE A 113 0.19 5.35 7.28
N SER A 114 1.46 5.24 7.69
CA SER A 114 2.38 4.22 7.16
C SER A 114 1.91 2.81 7.48
N LEU A 115 1.44 2.57 8.71
CA LEU A 115 0.88 1.29 9.11
C LEU A 115 -0.37 0.94 8.28
N LEU A 116 -1.29 1.90 8.12
CA LEU A 116 -2.51 1.73 7.34
C LEU A 116 -2.21 1.45 5.86
N LEU A 117 -1.27 2.18 5.26
CA LEU A 117 -0.85 1.96 3.87
C LEU A 117 -0.22 0.57 3.71
N GLY A 118 0.59 0.12 4.66
CA GLY A 118 1.15 -1.24 4.65
C GLY A 118 0.06 -2.31 4.70
N ALA A 119 -0.91 -2.15 5.59
CA ALA A 119 -2.07 -3.05 5.68
C ALA A 119 -2.92 -3.03 4.41
N MET A 120 -3.18 -1.84 3.85
CA MET A 120 -3.93 -1.70 2.60
C MET A 120 -3.21 -2.30 1.39
N THR A 121 -1.87 -2.25 1.38
CA THR A 121 -1.04 -2.84 0.32
C THR A 121 -1.26 -4.36 0.25
N TRP A 122 -1.11 -5.06 1.37
CA TRP A 122 -1.32 -6.50 1.42
C TRP A 122 -2.80 -6.89 1.36
N GLY A 123 -3.69 -6.14 2.02
CA GLY A 123 -5.14 -6.38 1.97
C GLY A 123 -5.70 -6.23 0.57
N GLY A 124 -5.26 -5.22 -0.18
CA GLY A 124 -5.63 -5.02 -1.58
C GLY A 124 -5.20 -6.20 -2.47
N LEU A 125 -3.98 -6.69 -2.25
CA LEU A 125 -3.42 -7.85 -2.94
C LEU A 125 -4.16 -9.16 -2.58
N TYR A 126 -4.44 -9.37 -1.30
CA TYR A 126 -5.16 -10.52 -0.77
C TYR A 126 -6.58 -10.64 -1.34
N LEU A 127 -7.29 -9.52 -1.48
CA LEU A 127 -8.63 -9.50 -2.05
C LEU A 127 -8.64 -9.77 -3.56
N ARG A 128 -7.64 -9.27 -4.31
CA ARG A 128 -7.61 -9.37 -5.78
C ARG A 128 -6.95 -10.62 -6.33
N ASP A 129 -6.02 -11.24 -5.61
CA ASP A 129 -5.24 -12.37 -6.12
C ASP A 129 -5.44 -13.67 -5.29
N PRO A 130 -6.03 -14.73 -5.87
CA PRO A 130 -6.19 -16.01 -5.19
C PRO A 130 -4.86 -16.68 -4.83
N ARG A 131 -3.77 -16.42 -5.56
CA ARG A 131 -2.44 -16.98 -5.27
C ARG A 131 -1.89 -16.46 -3.96
N ILE A 132 -2.15 -15.19 -3.66
CA ILE A 132 -1.72 -14.57 -2.39
C ILE A 132 -2.50 -15.16 -1.22
N ARG A 133 -3.81 -15.45 -1.40
CA ARG A 133 -4.60 -16.16 -0.39
C ARG A 133 -4.09 -17.58 -0.13
N ALA A 134 -3.57 -18.25 -1.16
CA ALA A 134 -2.97 -19.57 -1.00
C ALA A 134 -1.64 -19.54 -0.24
N ILE A 135 -0.86 -18.46 -0.36
CA ILE A 135 0.43 -18.30 0.34
C ILE A 135 0.24 -17.83 1.78
N LEU A 136 -0.73 -16.94 2.02
CA LEU A 136 -1.06 -16.40 3.34
C LEU A 136 -2.46 -16.85 3.76
N PRO A 137 -2.66 -18.15 4.10
CA PRO A 137 -3.96 -18.62 4.54
C PRO A 137 -4.31 -17.93 5.87
N LEU A 138 -5.32 -17.06 5.85
CA LEU A 138 -5.95 -16.60 7.08
C LEU A 138 -6.70 -17.80 7.64
N ILE A 139 -6.17 -18.33 8.75
CA ILE A 139 -6.69 -19.51 9.43
C ILE A 139 -8.17 -19.23 9.76
N HIS A 140 -9.06 -20.10 9.31
CA HIS A 140 -10.45 -20.09 9.70
C HIS A 140 -10.93 -21.51 10.02
#